data_AF-A0A1B8P408-F1
#
_entry.id   AF-A0A1B8P408-F1
#
_cell.length_a   1.000
_cell.length_b   1.000
_cell.length_c   1.000
_cell.angle_alpha   90.00
_cell.angle_beta   90.00
_cell.angle_gamma   90.00
#
_symmetry.space_group_name_H-M   'P 1'
#
loop_
_entity.id
_entity.type
_entity.pdbx_description
1 polymer ?
#
loop_
_entity_poly.entity_id
_entity_poly.type
_entity_poly.pdbx_seq_one_letter_code
_entity_poly.pdbx_strand_id
1 'polypeptide(L)' 'MPYDVGDTLMIPKRHLFFLGDDIEVGQVFKATDLGDIEDNDGNAITFVSYHLVVDEVLEESCRCRVIE' A
#
# COMPACT_ATOMS: atom_id res chain seq x y z
N MET A 1 12.58 7.27 -5.22
CA MET A 1 13.38 7.41 -3.97
C MET A 1 12.81 6.38 -3.02
N PRO A 2 13.61 5.52 -2.34
CA PRO A 2 13.08 4.59 -1.34
C PRO A 2 12.30 5.35 -0.28
N TYR A 3 11.16 4.80 0.16
CA TYR A 3 10.39 5.34 1.27
C TYR A 3 11.04 4.92 2.59
N ASP A 4 11.06 5.82 3.56
CA ASP A 4 11.61 5.55 4.89
C ASP A 4 10.51 5.03 5.83
N VAL A 5 10.92 4.30 6.88
CA VAL A 5 10.00 3.89 7.94
C VAL A 5 9.37 5.14 8.58
N GLY A 6 8.04 5.15 8.64
CA GLY A 6 7.24 6.30 9.07
C GLY A 6 6.63 7.10 7.92
N ASP A 7 7.08 6.89 6.68
CA ASP A 7 6.49 7.57 5.52
C ASP A 7 5.05 7.15 5.32
N THR A 8 4.24 8.12 4.88
CA THR A 8 2.83 7.94 4.59
C THR A 8 2.60 7.88 3.09
N LEU A 9 1.86 6.86 2.67
CA LEU A 9 1.57 6.51 1.29
C LEU A 9 0.06 6.49 1.05
N MET A 10 -0.35 6.96 -0.13
CA MET A 10 -1.72 6.85 -0.58
C MET A 10 -1.82 5.71 -1.59
N ILE A 11 -2.55 4.66 -1.23
CA ILE A 11 -2.70 3.47 -2.06
C ILE A 11 -4.16 3.35 -2.52
N PRO A 12 -4.45 3.48 -3.82
CA PRO A 12 -5.80 3.27 -4.34
C PRO A 12 -6.30 1.85 -4.08
N LYS A 13 -7.58 1.71 -3.67
CA LYS A 13 -8.18 0.41 -3.32
C LYS A 13 -8.14 -0.61 -4.45
N ARG A 14 -8.18 -0.16 -5.71
CA ARG A 14 -8.03 -1.03 -6.88
C ARG A 14 -6.73 -1.86 -6.87
N HIS A 15 -5.66 -1.37 -6.25
CA HIS A 15 -4.39 -2.09 -6.12
C HIS A 15 -4.37 -3.04 -4.91
N LEU A 16 -5.30 -2.85 -3.96
CA LEU A 16 -5.47 -3.64 -2.75
C LEU A 16 -6.48 -4.78 -2.93
N PHE A 17 -6.91 -5.06 -4.17
CA PHE A 17 -7.92 -6.08 -4.49
C PHE A 17 -7.62 -7.46 -3.90
N PHE A 18 -6.34 -7.82 -3.76
CA PHE A 18 -5.89 -9.08 -3.17
C PHE A 18 -6.01 -9.15 -1.64
N LEU A 19 -6.12 -8.01 -0.96
CA LEU A 19 -6.43 -7.96 0.47
C LEU A 19 -7.92 -8.23 0.76
N GLY A 20 -8.75 -8.35 -0.30
CA GLY A 20 -10.18 -8.55 -0.19
C GLY A 20 -10.97 -7.24 -0.07
N ASP A 21 -12.29 -7.36 0.07
CA ASP A 21 -13.21 -6.21 0.22
C ASP A 21 -13.15 -5.57 1.63
N ASP A 22 -12.62 -6.28 2.63
CA ASP A 22 -12.60 -5.85 4.03
C ASP A 22 -11.23 -5.32 4.45
N ILE A 23 -10.83 -4.19 3.87
CA ILE A 23 -9.63 -3.48 4.32
C ILE A 23 -9.97 -2.73 5.61
N GLU A 24 -9.24 -3.03 6.68
CA GLU A 24 -9.45 -2.43 7.99
C GLU A 24 -8.28 -1.55 8.44
N VAL A 25 -8.58 -0.53 9.26
CA VAL A 25 -7.55 0.28 9.91
C VAL A 25 -6.75 -0.61 10.87
N GLY A 26 -5.42 -0.52 10.80
CA GLY A 26 -4.48 -1.35 11.55
C GLY A 26 -4.06 -2.63 10.83
N GLN A 27 -4.65 -2.95 9.68
CA GLN A 27 -4.24 -4.09 8.88
C GLN A 27 -2.83 -3.87 8.32
N VAL A 28 -1.98 -4.88 8.49
CA VAL A 28 -0.62 -4.90 7.97
C VAL A 28 -0.57 -5.79 6.74
N PHE A 29 0.03 -5.30 5.66
CA PHE A 29 0.24 -6.08 4.45
C PHE A 29 1.60 -5.76 3.82
N LYS A 30 2.11 -6.69 3.01
CA LYS A 30 3.30 -6.45 2.21
C LYS A 30 2.87 -5.79 0.92
N ALA A 31 3.59 -4.77 0.50
CA ALA A 31 3.29 -4.15 -0.79
C ALA A 31 3.52 -5.11 -1.98
N THR A 32 4.16 -6.27 -1.79
CA THR A 32 4.21 -7.36 -2.78
C THR A 32 2.86 -8.03 -3.03
N ASP A 33 1.89 -7.86 -2.12
CA ASP A 33 0.55 -8.42 -2.24
C ASP A 33 -0.36 -7.55 -3.14
N LEU A 34 0.14 -6.40 -3.62
CA LEU A 34 -0.55 -5.52 -4.56
C LEU A 34 -0.41 -6.09 -5.98
N GLY A 35 -1.34 -6.94 -6.41
CA GLY A 35 -1.19 -7.70 -7.64
C GLY A 35 -1.45 -6.98 -8.96
N ASP A 36 -1.29 -5.65 -9.03
CA ASP A 36 -1.23 -4.96 -10.32
C ASP A 36 -0.49 -3.61 -10.22
N ILE A 37 0.84 -3.72 -10.05
CA ILE A 37 1.77 -2.62 -10.31
C ILE A 37 2.39 -2.79 -11.72
N GLU A 38 1.64 -3.33 -12.68
CA GLU A 38 2.09 -3.46 -14.08
C GLU A 38 1.88 -2.17 -14.91
N ASP A 39 1.06 -1.21 -14.45
CA ASP A 39 0.95 0.11 -15.09
C ASP A 39 2.00 1.08 -14.51
N ASN A 40 3.01 1.31 -15.34
CA ASN A 40 4.40 1.51 -14.96
C ASN A 40 4.80 2.99 -15.00
N ASP A 41 4.42 3.76 -13.98
CA ASP A 41 4.86 5.17 -13.80
C ASP A 41 6.17 5.30 -12.99
N GLY A 42 7.07 4.31 -13.07
CA GLY A 42 8.41 4.36 -12.47
C GLY A 42 8.48 4.36 -10.94
N ASN A 43 7.35 4.51 -10.24
CA ASN A 43 7.26 4.47 -8.77
C ASN A 43 7.12 3.05 -8.20
N ALA A 44 6.82 2.06 -9.05
CA ALA A 44 6.54 0.66 -8.71
C ALA A 44 7.71 -0.10 -8.05
N ILE A 45 8.94 0.24 -8.41
CA ILE A 45 10.16 -0.42 -7.89
C ILE A 45 10.42 -0.06 -6.42
N THR A 46 9.62 0.84 -5.84
CA THR A 46 9.83 1.37 -4.50
C THR A 46 8.96 0.73 -3.43
N PHE A 47 8.05 -0.20 -3.75
CA PHE A 47 7.16 -0.80 -2.73
C PHE A 47 7.49 -2.27 -2.42
N VAL A 48 8.39 -2.89 -3.20
CA VAL A 48 8.63 -4.35 -3.25
C VAL A 48 9.25 -4.94 -1.96
N SER A 49 9.56 -4.13 -0.95
CA SER A 49 10.16 -4.61 0.30
C SER A 49 9.52 -4.06 1.57
N TYR A 50 8.45 -3.27 1.46
CA TYR A 50 7.91 -2.56 2.61
C TYR A 50 6.67 -3.22 3.20
N HIS A 51 6.64 -3.29 4.52
CA HIS A 51 5.43 -3.56 5.27
C HIS A 51 4.67 -2.25 5.49
N LEU A 52 3.38 -2.31 5.26
CA LEU A 52 2.49 -1.18 5.33
C LEU A 52 1.39 -1.45 6.35
N VAL A 53 1.10 -0.46 7.19
CA VAL A 53 -0.09 -0.47 8.05
C VAL A 53 -1.12 0.52 7.51
N VAL A 54 -2.38 0.11 7.44
CA VAL A 54 -3.49 1.01 7.08
C VAL A 54 -3.79 1.93 8.26
N ASP A 55 -3.55 3.22 8.11
CA ASP A 55 -3.92 4.23 9.11
C ASP A 55 -5.35 4.73 8.92
N GLU A 56 -5.81 4.81 7.67
CA GLU A 56 -7.12 5.34 7.33
C GLU A 56 -7.63 4.72 6.01
N VAL A 57 -8.90 4.32 6.00
CA VAL A 57 -9.59 3.82 4.80
C VAL A 57 -10.50 4.94 4.29
N LEU A 58 -10.21 5.45 3.11
CA LEU A 58 -11.04 6.43 2.40
C LEU A 58 -11.97 5.72 1.42
N GLU A 59 -12.81 6.47 0.72
CA GLU A 59 -13.77 5.93 -0.25
C GLU A 59 -13.07 5.09 -1.34
N GLU A 60 -12.07 5.66 -2.01
CA GLU A 60 -11.39 5.05 -3.16
C GLU A 60 -9.91 4.68 -2.91
N SER A 61 -9.38 5.00 -1.73
CA SER A 61 -7.97 4.77 -1.39
C SER A 61 -7.77 4.48 0.10
N CYS A 62 -6.58 4.03 0.47
CA CYS A 62 -6.16 3.87 1.85
C CYS A 62 -4.91 4.72 2.08
N ARG A 63 -4.86 5.38 3.24
CA ARG A 63 -3.62 5.96 3.75
C ARG A 63 -2.89 4.87 4.52
N CYS A 64 -1.70 4.54 4.05
CA CYS A 64 -0.86 3.52 4.66
C CYS A 64 0.45 4.13 5.14
N ARG A 65 1.05 3.55 6.17
CA ARG A 65 2.36 3.97 6.67
C ARG A 65 3.37 2.84 6.55
N VAL A 66 4.58 3.18 6.14
CA VAL A 66 5.71 2.24 6.09
C VAL A 66 6.17 1.94 7.51
N ILE A 67 6.22 0.67 7.87
CA ILE A 67 6.62 0.21 9.21
C ILE A 67 7.89 -0.63 9.20
N GLU A 68 8.28 -1.18 8.06
CA GLU A 68 9.52 -1.95 7.82
C GLU A 68 9.85 -1.94 6.33
#